data_AF-A0A819C400-F1
#
_entry.id   AF-A0A819C400-F1
#
_cell.length_a   1.000
_cell.length_b   1.000
_cell.length_c   1.000
_cell.angle_alpha   90.00
_cell.angle_beta   90.00
_cell.angle_gamma   90.00
#
_symmetry.space_group_name_H-M   'P 1'
#
loop_
_entity.id
_entity.type
_entity.pdbx_description
1 polymer ?
#
loop_
_entity_poly.entity_id
_entity_poly.type
_entity_poly.pdbx_seq_one_letter_code
_entity_poly.pdbx_strand_id
1 'polypeptide(L)'
;MHHSSSMVIQLLVLFSIVGPRTFALQATDFYVHDLPLLPKGASSIRMHAGLLPVNPQHHGSLFFWHFDKKYPSDKLRTVIWLNGGPGCSSLIGALVEIGPFRFQDENTMIENDGSWHLYTNLLFVDQPVGTGFSTIDTDSFIHELDEMANQFLSFLDQYIKIFPELLENDIYLAGESYAGQYIPYIAQAILGQRSTLKLRGLLIGNGRIDPVTKYKSYLPFAVANNLVVENSEIYDRINIQAKQCEDALSKQVHVSEEACYPILDQIIENGAMNNHHRQNQKGRCVNVYDIRLDDIYPECGRNWPTELRKYARFYLRRQDVMSSININDKKVRWEECSSSVHNAFTVYNSTPSIALLPNLLKQIPIILYSGQYDLICNHRGTEAMIDGMTWNNGTGFDFGNGTSSPKDPWIVDGESAGLIQSARNLTYILFYNASHMVPYDYPRRSRFMLHQFIQLDLISFPDTTTIKNIEESTRLTRHVAIIVLIVIIVILALTGLIWFFVYKRYPTKVPTLFSIIRVLRTKTRNAEQQQSVMYSRLNDSNIDLHVVDSENFV
;
A
#
# COMPACT_ATOMS: atom_id res chain seq x y z
N MET A 1 24.23 72.45 41.69
CA MET A 1 25.55 72.45 41.03
C MET A 1 26.27 71.17 41.42
N HIS A 2 26.52 70.30 40.42
CA HIS A 2 27.66 69.38 40.21
C HIS A 2 28.44 68.82 41.43
N HIS A 3 28.90 67.57 41.52
CA HIS A 3 29.14 66.50 40.55
C HIS A 3 29.58 65.21 41.31
N SER A 4 29.32 64.01 40.75
CA SER A 4 30.17 62.78 40.80
C SER A 4 30.13 61.95 42.11
N SER A 5 30.05 60.62 42.21
CA SER A 5 30.15 59.43 41.34
C SER A 5 29.40 58.29 42.09
N SER A 6 28.72 57.30 41.52
CA SER A 6 29.28 56.17 40.76
C SER A 6 28.10 55.31 40.29
N MET A 7 27.93 55.14 38.98
CA MET A 7 26.98 54.20 38.37
C MET A 7 27.61 52.81 38.36
N VAL A 8 27.05 51.86 39.13
CA VAL A 8 27.29 50.44 38.92
C VAL A 8 26.18 49.92 38.01
N ILE A 9 26.59 49.51 36.81
CA ILE A 9 25.78 48.91 35.77
C ILE A 9 25.37 47.50 36.23
N GLN A 10 24.09 47.28 36.46
CA GLN A 10 23.48 45.94 36.40
C GLN A 10 22.55 45.90 35.19
N LEU A 11 23.13 45.61 34.01
CA LEU A 11 22.37 45.14 32.86
C LEU A 11 22.03 43.67 33.12
N LEU A 12 20.77 43.41 33.49
CA LEU A 12 20.17 42.08 33.42
C LEU A 12 20.08 41.70 31.94
N VAL A 13 21.06 40.93 31.47
CA VAL A 13 20.97 40.23 30.19
C VAL A 13 20.01 39.06 30.39
N LEU A 14 18.74 39.28 30.08
CA LEU A 14 17.78 38.21 29.79
C LEU A 14 18.18 37.60 28.44
N PHE A 15 19.20 36.73 28.45
CA PHE A 15 19.33 35.72 27.41
C PHE A 15 18.15 34.77 27.60
N SER A 16 17.07 34.99 26.85
CA SER A 16 16.12 33.93 26.57
C SER A 16 16.93 32.79 25.94
N ILE A 17 17.14 31.72 26.70
CA ILE A 17 17.56 30.42 26.18
C ILE A 17 16.40 29.95 25.30
N VAL A 18 16.32 30.46 24.07
CA VAL A 18 15.63 29.76 23.01
C VAL A 18 16.61 28.67 22.59
N GLY A 19 16.57 27.55 23.32
CA GLY A 19 17.11 26.31 22.78
C GLY A 19 16.49 26.08 21.39
N PRO A 20 17.18 25.39 20.47
CA PRO A 20 16.62 25.10 19.16
C PRO A 20 15.23 24.50 19.36
N ARG A 21 14.19 25.20 18.91
CA ARG A 21 12.85 24.63 18.80
C ARG A 21 12.98 23.52 17.78
N THR A 22 13.11 22.28 18.24
CA THR A 22 12.84 21.13 17.41
C THR A 22 11.37 21.21 17.05
N PHE A 23 11.08 21.72 15.84
CA PHE A 23 9.72 21.67 15.32
C PHE A 23 9.35 20.19 15.22
N ALA A 24 8.26 19.81 15.88
CA ALA A 24 7.69 18.49 15.70
C ALA A 24 7.28 18.35 14.23
N LEU A 25 7.70 17.26 13.59
CA LEU A 25 7.28 16.94 12.23
C LEU A 25 5.75 16.91 12.13
N GLN A 26 5.22 17.39 11.02
CA GLN A 26 3.78 17.44 10.73
C GLN A 26 3.49 16.81 9.37
N ALA A 27 2.22 16.43 9.13
CA ALA A 27 1.81 15.84 7.85
C ALA A 27 2.19 16.71 6.64
N THR A 28 2.15 18.04 6.78
CA THR A 28 2.54 18.99 5.73
C THR A 28 3.99 18.88 5.31
N ASP A 29 4.89 18.46 6.21
CA ASP A 29 6.32 18.28 5.91
C ASP A 29 6.57 17.10 4.96
N PHE A 30 5.58 16.20 4.85
CA PHE A 30 5.63 15.02 4.00
C PHE A 30 4.74 15.15 2.76
N TYR A 31 4.03 16.27 2.56
CA TYR A 31 3.10 16.42 1.45
C TYR A 31 3.83 16.43 0.10
N VAL A 32 3.34 15.65 -0.87
CA VAL A 32 3.88 15.63 -2.24
C VAL A 32 3.11 16.65 -3.07
N HIS A 33 3.73 17.81 -3.33
CA HIS A 33 3.10 18.93 -4.02
C HIS A 33 2.86 18.69 -5.51
N ASP A 34 3.85 18.11 -6.17
CA ASP A 34 3.84 17.73 -7.56
C ASP A 34 4.71 16.48 -7.70
N LEU A 35 4.37 15.63 -8.66
CA LEU A 35 5.13 14.43 -8.98
C LEU A 35 5.34 14.40 -10.49
N PRO A 36 6.61 14.38 -10.98
CA PRO A 36 6.88 14.41 -12.41
C PRO A 36 6.19 13.29 -13.17
N LEU A 37 5.86 13.54 -14.45
CA LEU A 37 5.22 12.57 -15.36
C LEU A 37 3.78 12.15 -15.02
N LEU A 38 3.17 12.70 -13.95
CA LEU A 38 1.77 12.42 -13.66
C LEU A 38 0.85 12.88 -14.82
N PRO A 39 -0.21 12.11 -15.13
CA PRO A 39 -1.17 12.49 -16.16
C PRO A 39 -1.82 13.85 -15.84
N LYS A 40 -2.08 14.66 -16.87
CA LYS A 40 -2.83 15.92 -16.71
C LYS A 40 -4.22 15.62 -16.14
N GLY A 41 -4.49 16.08 -14.92
CA GLY A 41 -5.76 15.82 -14.21
C GLY A 41 -5.68 14.72 -13.13
N ALA A 42 -4.57 13.97 -13.05
CA ALA A 42 -4.30 13.07 -11.93
C ALA A 42 -4.04 13.81 -10.59
N SER A 43 -4.06 15.15 -10.62
CA SER A 43 -3.75 16.07 -9.52
C SER A 43 -4.76 16.06 -8.37
N SER A 44 -5.64 15.06 -8.25
CA SER A 44 -6.62 14.98 -7.17
C SER A 44 -6.23 14.03 -6.03
N ILE A 45 -5.24 13.14 -6.24
CA ILE A 45 -4.80 12.21 -5.19
C ILE A 45 -3.84 12.94 -4.26
N ARG A 46 -4.20 13.04 -2.98
CA ARG A 46 -3.28 13.54 -1.95
C ARG A 46 -2.28 12.44 -1.61
N MET A 47 -1.02 12.83 -1.52
CA MET A 47 0.09 11.93 -1.29
C MET A 47 1.00 12.50 -0.22
N HIS A 48 1.54 11.63 0.62
CA HIS A 48 2.57 11.98 1.58
C HIS A 48 3.72 10.98 1.49
N ALA A 49 4.96 11.46 1.46
CA ALA A 49 6.12 10.59 1.36
C ALA A 49 7.31 11.19 2.11
N GLY A 50 8.19 10.33 2.60
CA GLY A 50 9.45 10.73 3.22
C GLY A 50 10.00 9.71 4.20
N LEU A 51 11.04 10.11 4.94
CA LEU A 51 11.75 9.27 5.89
C LEU A 51 11.26 9.50 7.32
N LEU A 52 10.96 8.42 8.04
CA LEU A 52 10.68 8.45 9.47
C LEU A 52 11.77 7.72 10.25
N PRO A 53 12.37 8.35 11.28
CA PRO A 53 13.48 7.77 12.01
C PRO A 53 13.01 6.64 12.93
N VAL A 54 13.64 5.47 12.79
CA VAL A 54 13.39 4.27 13.61
C VAL A 54 14.59 3.85 14.45
N ASN A 55 15.80 4.27 14.04
CA ASN A 55 17.03 4.07 14.79
C ASN A 55 17.94 5.33 14.63
N PRO A 56 17.61 6.45 15.30
CA PRO A 56 18.33 7.71 15.15
C PRO A 56 19.84 7.62 15.45
N GLN A 57 20.24 6.70 16.34
CA GLN A 57 21.62 6.51 16.78
C GLN A 57 22.52 6.04 15.64
N HIS A 58 21.94 5.33 14.66
CA HIS A 58 22.64 4.77 13.50
C HIS A 58 22.07 5.30 12.18
N HIS A 59 21.51 6.52 12.19
CA HIS A 59 20.89 7.17 11.04
C HIS A 59 19.81 6.31 10.33
N GLY A 60 19.18 5.42 11.09
CA GLY A 60 18.19 4.47 10.62
C GLY A 60 16.81 5.08 10.45
N SER A 61 16.30 5.09 9.21
CA SER A 61 14.96 5.59 8.90
C SER A 61 14.26 4.68 7.90
N LEU A 62 12.94 4.53 8.03
CA LEU A 62 12.11 3.88 7.01
C LEU A 62 11.46 4.93 6.12
N PHE A 63 11.52 4.70 4.81
CA PHE A 63 10.78 5.48 3.83
C PHE A 63 9.35 4.97 3.72
N PHE A 64 8.40 5.90 3.62
CA PHE A 64 7.02 5.59 3.32
C PHE A 64 6.50 6.43 2.16
N TRP A 65 5.50 5.88 1.46
CA TRP A 65 4.68 6.63 0.52
C TRP A 65 3.20 6.29 0.73
N HIS A 66 2.46 7.27 1.23
CA HIS A 66 1.03 7.21 1.49
C HIS A 66 0.26 7.84 0.33
N PHE A 67 -0.75 7.14 -0.17
CA PHE A 67 -1.75 7.63 -1.12
C PHE A 67 -3.14 7.57 -0.46
N ASP A 68 -3.83 8.70 -0.48
CA ASP A 68 -5.23 8.75 -0.04
C ASP A 68 -6.13 7.95 -1.00
N LYS A 69 -7.24 7.44 -0.45
CA LYS A 69 -8.29 6.83 -1.27
C LYS A 69 -8.86 7.80 -2.31
N LYS A 70 -9.16 7.30 -3.51
CA LYS A 70 -9.74 8.10 -4.62
C LYS A 70 -11.22 8.44 -4.37
N TYR A 71 -12.00 7.46 -3.92
CA TYR A 71 -13.44 7.61 -3.71
C TYR A 71 -13.81 7.55 -2.22
N PRO A 72 -14.93 8.19 -1.82
CA PRO A 72 -15.53 7.95 -0.52
C PRO A 72 -15.78 6.46 -0.29
N SER A 73 -15.68 6.04 0.96
CA SER A 73 -15.94 4.67 1.39
C SER A 73 -16.62 4.73 2.76
N ASP A 74 -17.46 3.73 3.03
CA ASP A 74 -18.24 3.50 4.26
C ASP A 74 -17.40 3.56 5.54
N LYS A 75 -16.13 3.16 5.46
CA LYS A 75 -15.17 3.22 6.56
C LYS A 75 -13.83 3.76 6.09
N LEU A 76 -13.04 4.28 7.03
CA LEU A 76 -11.63 4.55 6.77
C LEU A 76 -10.85 3.24 6.87
N ARG A 77 -10.10 2.94 5.82
CA ARG A 77 -9.31 1.72 5.70
C ARG A 77 -7.92 2.09 5.19
N THR A 78 -6.89 1.50 5.78
CA THR A 78 -5.52 1.61 5.28
C THR A 78 -4.99 0.22 4.97
N VAL A 79 -4.55 0.02 3.74
CA VAL A 79 -3.74 -1.14 3.36
C VAL A 79 -2.29 -0.73 3.42
N ILE A 80 -1.52 -1.40 4.27
CA ILE A 80 -0.07 -1.26 4.34
C ILE A 80 0.52 -2.33 3.43
N TRP A 81 1.28 -1.93 2.42
CA TRP A 81 1.87 -2.82 1.43
C TRP A 81 3.37 -3.00 1.63
N LEU A 82 3.81 -4.26 1.60
CA LEU A 82 5.20 -4.68 1.78
C LEU A 82 5.63 -5.60 0.62
N ASN A 83 6.61 -5.19 -0.18
CA ASN A 83 7.31 -6.13 -1.05
C ASN A 83 8.31 -6.98 -0.23
N GLY A 84 8.82 -8.05 -0.86
CA GLY A 84 9.69 -9.04 -0.22
C GLY A 84 11.19 -8.81 -0.42
N GLY A 85 11.84 -9.77 -1.09
CA GLY A 85 13.30 -9.84 -1.23
C GLY A 85 13.88 -11.02 -0.43
N PRO A 86 14.53 -10.82 0.73
CA PRO A 86 14.59 -9.61 1.57
C PRO A 86 15.25 -8.39 0.94
N GLY A 87 14.83 -7.20 1.37
CA GLY A 87 15.47 -5.94 1.00
C GLY A 87 14.99 -5.32 -0.31
N CYS A 88 13.85 -5.76 -0.85
CA CYS A 88 13.24 -5.15 -2.04
C CYS A 88 12.26 -4.05 -1.67
N SER A 89 12.32 -2.94 -2.42
CA SER A 89 11.52 -1.74 -2.17
C SER A 89 10.03 -1.98 -2.40
N SER A 90 9.19 -1.44 -1.50
CA SER A 90 7.74 -1.45 -1.64
C SER A 90 7.23 -0.48 -2.71
N LEU A 91 8.12 0.34 -3.29
CA LEU A 91 7.80 1.21 -4.42
C LEU A 91 7.67 0.43 -5.73
N ILE A 92 8.14 -0.82 -5.76
CA ILE A 92 7.80 -1.79 -6.81
C ILE A 92 6.28 -1.96 -6.82
N GLY A 93 5.68 -2.30 -5.68
CA GLY A 93 4.23 -2.40 -5.54
C GLY A 93 3.49 -1.10 -5.85
N ALA A 94 4.06 0.05 -5.48
CA ALA A 94 3.47 1.35 -5.75
C ALA A 94 3.40 1.69 -7.25
N LEU A 95 4.46 1.39 -8.01
CA LEU A 95 4.58 1.83 -9.41
C LEU A 95 4.29 0.73 -10.43
N VAL A 96 4.19 -0.53 -10.00
CA VAL A 96 4.09 -1.70 -10.90
C VAL A 96 2.98 -2.69 -10.49
N GLU A 97 2.38 -2.59 -9.30
CA GLU A 97 1.37 -3.56 -8.84
C GLU A 97 0.03 -3.00 -8.33
N ILE A 98 -0.04 -2.37 -7.15
CA ILE A 98 -1.33 -1.99 -6.56
C ILE A 98 -1.52 -0.47 -6.48
N GLY A 99 -0.45 0.30 -6.66
CA GLY A 99 -0.52 1.76 -6.54
C GLY A 99 -1.27 2.46 -7.69
N PRO A 100 -1.50 3.78 -7.57
CA PRO A 100 -2.44 4.51 -8.42
C PRO A 100 -2.00 4.70 -9.87
N PHE A 101 -0.71 4.55 -10.14
CA PHE A 101 -0.11 4.91 -11.43
C PHE A 101 0.75 3.77 -11.99
N ARG A 102 0.89 3.77 -13.31
CA ARG A 102 1.75 2.88 -14.10
C ARG A 102 2.51 3.66 -15.14
N PHE A 103 3.70 3.18 -15.49
CA PHE A 103 4.38 3.65 -16.68
C PHE A 103 3.72 3.06 -17.93
N GLN A 104 3.33 3.93 -18.86
CA GLN A 104 3.03 3.53 -20.23
C GLN A 104 4.33 3.47 -21.06
N ASP A 105 5.22 4.42 -20.82
CA ASP A 105 6.56 4.50 -21.40
C ASP A 105 7.50 5.30 -20.46
N GLU A 106 8.73 5.56 -20.89
CA GLU A 106 9.76 6.24 -20.09
C GLU A 106 9.40 7.70 -19.71
N ASN A 107 8.45 8.32 -20.41
CA ASN A 107 8.07 9.71 -20.27
C ASN A 107 6.62 9.91 -19.82
N THR A 108 5.83 8.84 -19.70
CA THR A 108 4.38 8.95 -19.48
C THR A 108 3.90 7.95 -18.42
N MET A 109 3.29 8.47 -17.35
CA MET A 109 2.48 7.66 -16.44
C MET A 109 0.98 7.76 -16.79
N ILE A 110 0.27 6.65 -16.56
CA ILE A 110 -1.18 6.51 -16.68
C ILE A 110 -1.79 6.06 -15.35
N GLU A 111 -3.08 6.29 -15.15
CA GLU A 111 -3.79 5.74 -14.00
C GLU A 111 -3.89 4.21 -14.09
N ASN A 112 -3.75 3.54 -12.95
CA ASN A 112 -3.98 2.11 -12.80
C ASN A 112 -5.47 1.86 -12.49
N ASP A 113 -6.20 1.37 -13.49
CA ASP A 113 -7.64 1.11 -13.42
C ASP A 113 -8.02 -0.05 -12.49
N GLY A 114 -7.05 -0.82 -11.98
CA GLY A 114 -7.20 -1.84 -10.94
C GLY A 114 -6.48 -1.50 -9.64
N SER A 115 -6.11 -0.24 -9.42
CA SER A 115 -5.42 0.14 -8.18
C SER A 115 -6.28 -0.05 -6.95
N TRP A 116 -5.65 -0.48 -5.85
CA TRP A 116 -6.29 -0.69 -4.57
C TRP A 116 -6.67 0.62 -3.86
N HIS A 117 -6.11 1.77 -4.29
CA HIS A 117 -6.43 3.07 -3.69
C HIS A 117 -7.85 3.57 -3.99
N LEU A 118 -8.65 2.87 -4.81
CA LEU A 118 -9.97 3.37 -5.18
C LEU A 118 -10.86 3.62 -3.95
N TYR A 119 -10.81 2.74 -2.93
CA TYR A 119 -11.65 2.85 -1.73
C TYR A 119 -10.87 2.70 -0.41
N THR A 120 -9.56 2.51 -0.47
CA THR A 120 -8.68 2.40 0.70
C THR A 120 -7.49 3.33 0.57
N ASN A 121 -6.96 3.82 1.68
CA ASN A 121 -5.64 4.45 1.69
C ASN A 121 -4.58 3.37 1.45
N LEU A 122 -3.52 3.69 0.71
CA LEU A 122 -2.36 2.81 0.51
C LEU A 122 -1.13 3.38 1.18
N LEU A 123 -0.49 2.60 2.04
CA LEU A 123 0.77 2.94 2.69
C LEU A 123 1.85 1.95 2.26
N PHE A 124 2.73 2.37 1.36
CA PHE A 124 3.91 1.61 0.97
C PHE A 124 5.05 1.92 1.93
N VAL A 125 5.74 0.91 2.44
CA VAL A 125 6.87 1.10 3.36
C VAL A 125 8.07 0.32 2.87
N ASP A 126 9.17 1.01 2.59
CA ASP A 126 10.45 0.35 2.33
C ASP A 126 11.01 -0.17 3.64
N GLN A 127 11.08 -1.48 3.80
CA GLN A 127 11.55 -2.12 5.02
C GLN A 127 12.28 -3.43 4.69
N PRO A 128 13.25 -3.85 5.53
CA PRO A 128 13.76 -3.15 6.71
C PRO A 128 14.67 -1.97 6.35
N VAL A 129 15.26 -1.30 7.35
CA VAL A 129 16.25 -0.23 7.14
C VAL A 129 17.34 -0.64 6.12
N GLY A 130 17.71 0.29 5.25
CA GLY A 130 18.61 0.04 4.10
C GLY A 130 17.91 -0.40 2.81
N THR A 131 16.60 -0.71 2.85
CA THR A 131 15.81 -1.09 1.67
C THR A 131 15.35 0.13 0.89
N GLY A 132 15.49 0.14 -0.45
CA GLY A 132 14.92 1.20 -1.29
C GLY A 132 15.45 2.60 -0.95
N PHE A 133 14.60 3.47 -0.43
CA PHE A 133 15.00 4.78 0.11
C PHE A 133 15.31 4.77 1.61
N SER A 134 14.97 3.71 2.34
CA SER A 134 15.24 3.59 3.78
C SER A 134 16.73 3.58 4.07
N THR A 135 17.15 4.28 5.10
CA THR A 135 18.56 4.54 5.42
C THR A 135 19.01 3.80 6.66
N ILE A 136 20.31 3.52 6.75
CA ILE A 136 21.00 2.98 7.93
C ILE A 136 22.51 3.17 7.77
N ASP A 137 23.24 3.22 8.88
CA ASP A 137 24.69 3.06 8.88
C ASP A 137 25.08 1.63 8.46
N THR A 138 26.18 1.48 7.72
CA THR A 138 26.55 0.22 7.03
C THR A 138 26.86 -0.96 7.95
N ASP A 139 27.06 -0.71 9.24
CA ASP A 139 27.34 -1.71 10.28
C ASP A 139 26.12 -2.03 11.16
N SER A 140 24.96 -1.47 10.81
CA SER A 140 23.78 -1.43 11.69
C SER A 140 22.53 -2.05 11.04
N PHE A 141 22.72 -2.88 10.01
CA PHE A 141 21.66 -3.71 9.44
C PHE A 141 21.08 -4.67 10.49
N ILE A 142 19.80 -5.01 10.34
CA ILE A 142 19.14 -6.01 11.20
C ILE A 142 19.23 -7.40 10.58
N HIS A 143 19.08 -8.44 11.41
CA HIS A 143 19.40 -9.81 11.02
C HIS A 143 18.22 -10.79 11.16
N GLU A 144 17.24 -10.47 12.01
CA GLU A 144 16.15 -11.38 12.40
C GLU A 144 14.75 -10.79 12.18
N LEU A 145 13.73 -11.64 12.09
CA LEU A 145 12.34 -11.24 11.84
C LEU A 145 11.73 -10.50 13.04
N ASP A 146 12.11 -10.83 14.27
CA ASP A 146 11.65 -10.12 15.47
C ASP A 146 12.23 -8.69 15.53
N GLU A 147 13.50 -8.51 15.16
CA GLU A 147 14.13 -7.19 15.05
C GLU A 147 13.41 -6.33 14.01
N MET A 148 13.11 -6.93 12.84
CA MET A 148 12.35 -6.28 11.77
C MET A 148 10.96 -5.88 12.23
N ALA A 149 10.22 -6.76 12.91
CA ALA A 149 8.89 -6.46 13.40
C ALA A 149 8.89 -5.33 14.43
N ASN A 150 9.85 -5.31 15.36
CA ASN A 150 9.99 -4.25 16.34
C ASN A 150 10.41 -2.90 15.71
N GLN A 151 11.26 -2.93 14.68
CA GLN A 151 11.58 -1.76 13.88
C GLN A 151 10.34 -1.22 13.16
N PHE A 152 9.50 -2.11 12.63
CA PHE A 152 8.25 -1.74 11.99
C PHE A 152 7.25 -1.12 12.98
N LEU A 153 7.13 -1.66 14.20
CA LEU A 153 6.33 -1.02 15.25
C LEU A 153 6.84 0.38 15.60
N SER A 154 8.17 0.56 15.67
CA SER A 154 8.78 1.87 15.89
C SER A 154 8.43 2.85 14.78
N PHE A 155 8.39 2.39 13.53
CA PHE A 155 7.88 3.19 12.40
C PHE A 155 6.41 3.57 12.58
N LEU A 156 5.54 2.62 12.92
CA LEU A 156 4.12 2.90 13.15
C LEU A 156 3.93 3.93 14.26
N ASP A 157 4.70 3.85 15.34
CA ASP A 157 4.65 4.83 16.43
C ASP A 157 5.05 6.24 15.97
N GLN A 158 6.03 6.38 15.07
CA GLN A 158 6.35 7.68 14.49
C GLN A 158 5.26 8.13 13.53
N TYR A 159 4.76 7.23 12.68
CA TYR A 159 3.76 7.53 11.68
C TYR A 159 2.47 8.05 12.32
N ILE A 160 2.00 7.43 13.40
CA ILE A 160 0.77 7.83 14.13
C ILE A 160 0.89 9.22 14.76
N LYS A 161 2.10 9.67 15.14
CA LYS A 161 2.30 11.05 15.63
C LYS A 161 2.04 12.09 14.54
N ILE A 162 2.23 11.71 13.28
CA ILE A 162 2.06 12.57 12.11
C ILE A 162 0.65 12.42 11.51
N PHE A 163 0.16 11.19 11.46
CA PHE A 163 -1.11 10.77 10.87
C PHE A 163 -1.96 10.01 11.91
N PRO A 164 -2.48 10.71 12.95
CA PRO A 164 -3.20 10.08 14.06
C PRO A 164 -4.50 9.39 13.62
N GLU A 165 -5.05 9.74 12.46
CA GLU A 165 -6.21 9.08 11.86
C GLU A 165 -6.00 7.57 11.65
N LEU A 166 -4.75 7.09 11.57
CA LEU A 166 -4.47 5.65 11.45
C LEU A 166 -5.04 4.85 12.63
N LEU A 167 -5.15 5.44 13.82
CA LEU A 167 -5.76 4.80 14.99
C LEU A 167 -7.26 4.51 14.80
N GLU A 168 -7.93 5.28 13.94
CA GLU A 168 -9.34 5.09 13.66
C GLU A 168 -9.62 4.14 12.50
N ASN A 169 -8.63 3.94 11.63
CA ASN A 169 -8.75 3.14 10.42
C ASN A 169 -8.77 1.65 10.72
N ASP A 170 -9.55 0.90 9.94
CA ASP A 170 -9.36 -0.54 9.82
C ASP A 170 -8.08 -0.79 9.00
N ILE A 171 -7.11 -1.49 9.60
CA ILE A 171 -5.77 -1.70 9.02
C ILE A 171 -5.69 -3.10 8.43
N TYR A 172 -5.14 -3.20 7.22
CA TYR A 172 -4.84 -4.46 6.56
C TYR A 172 -3.35 -4.49 6.21
N LEU A 173 -2.67 -5.59 6.53
CA LEU A 173 -1.30 -5.80 6.07
C LEU A 173 -1.34 -6.65 4.81
N ALA A 174 -0.78 -6.13 3.73
CA ALA A 174 -0.71 -6.81 2.45
C ALA A 174 0.72 -6.81 1.91
N GLY A 175 1.02 -7.76 1.04
CA GLY A 175 2.32 -7.83 0.42
C GLY A 175 2.55 -9.15 -0.29
N GLU A 176 3.78 -9.32 -0.75
CA GLU A 176 4.14 -10.47 -1.58
C GLU A 176 5.50 -11.08 -1.25
N SER A 177 5.72 -12.31 -1.76
CA SER A 177 7.04 -12.94 -1.73
C SER A 177 7.55 -13.15 -0.29
N TYR A 178 8.74 -12.65 0.04
CA TYR A 178 9.29 -12.70 1.41
C TYR A 178 8.43 -11.94 2.44
N ALA A 179 7.50 -11.08 2.02
CA ALA A 179 6.50 -10.53 2.94
C ALA A 179 5.60 -11.61 3.56
N GLY A 180 5.58 -12.82 3.01
CA GLY A 180 5.05 -14.01 3.69
C GLY A 180 5.69 -14.30 5.04
N GLN A 181 6.97 -13.93 5.25
CA GLN A 181 7.60 -13.93 6.57
C GLN A 181 7.31 -12.64 7.35
N TYR A 182 7.40 -11.48 6.70
CA TYR A 182 7.26 -10.19 7.39
C TYR A 182 5.88 -9.95 7.99
N ILE A 183 4.83 -10.19 7.20
CA ILE A 183 3.46 -9.82 7.56
C ILE A 183 2.99 -10.58 8.82
N PRO A 184 3.17 -11.90 8.96
CA PRO A 184 2.78 -12.61 10.18
C PRO A 184 3.53 -12.12 11.43
N TYR A 185 4.82 -11.82 11.31
CA TYR A 185 5.64 -11.27 12.41
C TYR A 185 5.16 -9.87 12.83
N ILE A 186 4.94 -8.97 11.87
CA ILE A 186 4.40 -7.63 12.14
C ILE A 186 2.98 -7.73 12.74
N ALA A 187 2.13 -8.60 12.20
CA ALA A 187 0.77 -8.80 12.70
C ALA A 187 0.76 -9.27 14.16
N GLN A 188 1.60 -10.26 14.49
CA GLN A 188 1.75 -10.74 15.86
C GLN A 188 2.23 -9.63 16.79
N ALA A 189 3.22 -8.83 16.35
CA ALA A 189 3.74 -7.72 17.13
C ALA A 189 2.68 -6.62 17.36
N ILE A 190 1.87 -6.28 16.35
CA ILE A 190 0.77 -5.32 16.48
C ILE A 190 -0.28 -5.84 17.48
N LEU A 191 -0.76 -7.08 17.30
CA LEU A 191 -1.79 -7.66 18.16
C LEU A 191 -1.31 -7.81 19.62
N GLY A 192 -0.02 -8.07 19.82
CA GLY A 192 0.58 -8.23 21.15
C GLY A 192 0.97 -6.92 21.84
N GLN A 193 1.46 -5.92 21.09
CA GLN A 193 2.10 -4.71 21.66
C GLN A 193 1.41 -3.39 21.32
N ARG A 194 0.56 -3.36 20.28
CA ARG A 194 -0.14 -2.16 19.79
C ARG A 194 -1.62 -2.46 19.53
N SER A 195 -2.28 -3.08 20.51
CA SER A 195 -3.69 -3.50 20.41
C SER A 195 -4.69 -2.36 20.19
N THR A 196 -4.27 -1.11 20.32
CA THR A 196 -5.08 0.07 19.93
C THR A 196 -5.23 0.21 18.40
N LEU A 197 -4.32 -0.36 17.62
CA LEU A 197 -4.43 -0.42 16.17
C LEU A 197 -5.45 -1.49 15.76
N LYS A 198 -6.41 -1.11 14.92
CA LYS A 198 -7.49 -1.99 14.47
C LYS A 198 -7.02 -2.87 13.30
N LEU A 199 -6.08 -3.79 13.55
CA LEU A 199 -5.67 -4.77 12.55
C LEU A 199 -6.83 -5.71 12.23
N ARG A 200 -7.30 -5.70 10.98
CA ARG A 200 -8.49 -6.43 10.53
C ARG A 200 -8.21 -7.62 9.63
N GLY A 201 -7.04 -7.74 9.03
CA GLY A 201 -6.72 -8.91 8.21
C GLY A 201 -5.41 -8.79 7.46
N LEU A 202 -4.99 -9.92 6.90
CA LEU A 202 -3.73 -10.08 6.17
C LEU A 202 -4.00 -10.55 4.73
N LEU A 203 -3.28 -10.03 3.74
CA LEU A 203 -3.33 -10.49 2.35
C LEU A 203 -1.90 -10.78 1.86
N ILE A 204 -1.56 -12.06 1.66
CA ILE A 204 -0.20 -12.46 1.31
C ILE A 204 -0.21 -13.13 -0.07
N GLY A 205 0.40 -12.45 -1.05
CA GLY A 205 0.52 -12.91 -2.43
C GLY A 205 1.81 -13.68 -2.65
N ASN A 206 1.72 -14.86 -3.27
CA ASN A 206 2.88 -15.66 -3.67
C ASN A 206 3.93 -15.74 -2.54
N GLY A 207 3.44 -16.01 -1.32
CA GLY A 207 4.21 -15.79 -0.10
C GLY A 207 5.18 -16.94 0.21
N ARG A 208 6.42 -16.60 0.55
CA ARG A 208 7.36 -17.55 1.17
C ARG A 208 7.06 -17.66 2.66
N ILE A 209 6.25 -18.64 3.04
CA ILE A 209 5.73 -18.82 4.41
C ILE A 209 6.34 -20.06 5.09
N ASP A 210 6.27 -21.21 4.43
CA ASP A 210 6.87 -22.47 4.88
C ASP A 210 7.99 -22.93 3.91
N PRO A 211 9.28 -22.81 4.32
CA PRO A 211 10.42 -23.29 3.56
C PRO A 211 10.30 -24.74 3.09
N VAL A 212 9.78 -25.64 3.94
CA VAL A 212 9.83 -27.09 3.70
C VAL A 212 8.89 -27.47 2.56
N THR A 213 7.61 -27.13 2.69
CA THR A 213 6.61 -27.44 1.64
C THR A 213 6.91 -26.71 0.34
N LYS A 214 7.49 -25.51 0.40
CA LYS A 214 7.96 -24.79 -0.78
C LYS A 214 8.96 -25.60 -1.61
N TYR A 215 10.08 -26.08 -1.05
CA TYR A 215 11.04 -26.85 -1.88
C TYR A 215 10.50 -28.20 -2.33
N LYS A 216 9.72 -28.87 -1.48
CA LYS A 216 9.05 -30.13 -1.86
C LYS A 216 8.12 -29.94 -3.07
N SER A 217 7.60 -28.73 -3.27
CA SER A 217 6.68 -28.43 -4.37
C SER A 217 7.37 -28.17 -5.72
N TYR A 218 8.66 -27.83 -5.75
CA TYR A 218 9.32 -27.41 -7.00
C TYR A 218 9.37 -28.51 -8.06
N LEU A 219 9.79 -29.73 -7.70
CA LEU A 219 9.83 -30.83 -8.66
C LEU A 219 8.45 -31.21 -9.21
N PRO A 220 7.40 -31.47 -8.39
CA PRO A 220 6.08 -31.78 -8.92
C PRO A 220 5.48 -30.61 -9.71
N PHE A 221 5.76 -29.35 -9.33
CA PHE A 221 5.36 -28.19 -10.12
C PHE A 221 6.06 -28.15 -11.48
N ALA A 222 7.37 -28.40 -11.52
CA ALA A 222 8.17 -28.41 -12.74
C ALA A 222 7.74 -29.53 -13.69
N VAL A 223 7.46 -30.74 -13.17
CA VAL A 223 6.92 -31.85 -13.97
C VAL A 223 5.55 -31.53 -14.53
N ALA A 224 4.62 -31.04 -13.68
CA ALA A 224 3.27 -30.69 -14.11
C ALA A 224 3.22 -29.59 -15.18
N ASN A 225 4.25 -28.74 -15.25
CA ASN A 225 4.36 -27.67 -16.22
C ASN A 225 5.37 -27.95 -17.34
N ASN A 226 5.80 -29.21 -17.52
CA ASN A 226 6.74 -29.63 -18.57
C ASN A 226 8.10 -28.91 -18.55
N LEU A 227 8.53 -28.39 -17.40
CA LEU A 227 9.88 -27.85 -17.22
C LEU A 227 10.88 -28.99 -16.98
N VAL A 228 10.46 -30.09 -16.36
CA VAL A 228 11.28 -31.27 -16.11
C VAL A 228 10.53 -32.51 -16.59
N VAL A 229 11.21 -33.37 -17.35
CA VAL A 229 10.64 -34.65 -17.80
C VAL A 229 10.86 -35.71 -16.72
N GLU A 230 9.79 -36.40 -16.34
CA GLU A 230 9.84 -37.48 -15.33
C GLU A 230 10.83 -38.58 -15.74
N ASN A 231 11.60 -39.10 -14.78
CA ASN A 231 12.66 -40.10 -14.99
C ASN A 231 13.82 -39.68 -15.92
N SER A 232 13.98 -38.38 -16.20
CA SER A 232 15.18 -37.85 -16.85
C SER A 232 16.36 -37.72 -15.88
N GLU A 233 17.59 -37.57 -16.39
CA GLU A 233 18.77 -37.32 -15.53
C GLU A 233 18.61 -36.07 -14.64
N ILE A 234 17.94 -35.03 -15.14
CA ILE A 234 17.66 -33.81 -14.38
C ILE A 234 16.63 -34.10 -13.27
N TYR A 235 15.59 -34.88 -13.56
CA TYR A 235 14.61 -35.31 -12.56
C TYR A 235 15.27 -36.08 -11.41
N ASP A 236 16.13 -37.04 -11.73
CA ASP A 236 16.86 -37.82 -10.72
C ASP A 236 17.79 -36.95 -9.88
N ARG A 237 18.49 -36.00 -10.53
CA ARG A 237 19.36 -35.03 -9.84
C ARG A 237 18.56 -34.15 -8.87
N ILE A 238 17.44 -33.60 -9.32
CA ILE A 238 16.58 -32.77 -8.46
C ILE A 238 16.04 -33.60 -7.29
N ASN A 239 15.65 -34.86 -7.51
CA ASN A 239 15.22 -35.75 -6.43
C ASN A 239 16.31 -36.00 -5.37
N ILE A 240 17.57 -36.17 -5.79
CA ILE A 240 18.70 -36.29 -4.86
C ILE A 240 18.86 -35.00 -4.05
N GLN A 241 18.82 -33.84 -4.71
CA GLN A 241 18.93 -32.54 -4.05
C GLN A 241 17.76 -32.25 -3.11
N ALA A 242 16.53 -32.66 -3.48
CA ALA A 242 15.36 -32.56 -2.63
C ALA A 242 15.54 -33.35 -1.33
N LYS A 243 16.06 -34.59 -1.39
CA LYS A 243 16.38 -35.38 -0.19
C LYS A 243 17.44 -34.69 0.68
N GLN A 244 18.50 -34.16 0.07
CA GLN A 244 19.54 -33.42 0.80
C GLN A 244 18.99 -32.16 1.49
N CYS A 245 18.11 -31.42 0.81
CA CYS A 245 17.40 -30.28 1.38
C CYS A 245 16.52 -30.70 2.55
N GLU A 246 15.72 -31.77 2.42
CA GLU A 246 14.89 -32.29 3.50
C GLU A 246 15.72 -32.74 4.72
N ASP A 247 16.84 -33.43 4.50
CA ASP A 247 17.76 -33.82 5.56
C ASP A 247 18.43 -32.62 6.26
N ALA A 248 18.64 -31.52 5.53
CA ALA A 248 19.15 -30.28 6.10
C ALA A 248 18.08 -29.57 6.95
N LEU A 249 16.86 -29.43 6.42
CA LEU A 249 15.75 -28.75 7.09
C LEU A 249 15.18 -29.53 8.28
N SER A 250 15.29 -30.87 8.29
CA SER A 250 14.83 -31.72 9.40
C SER A 250 15.70 -31.63 10.66
N LYS A 251 16.97 -31.21 10.53
CA LYS A 251 17.88 -31.05 11.67
C LYS A 251 17.57 -29.78 12.48
N GLN A 252 17.15 -28.72 11.79
CA GLN A 252 16.68 -27.49 12.40
C GLN A 252 15.83 -26.71 11.37
N VAL A 253 14.55 -26.50 11.67
CA VAL A 253 13.65 -25.77 10.78
C VAL A 253 13.93 -24.27 10.93
N HIS A 254 14.72 -23.73 10.00
CA HIS A 254 15.03 -22.30 9.92
C HIS A 254 14.45 -21.68 8.65
N VAL A 255 14.38 -20.35 8.63
CA VAL A 255 13.97 -19.59 7.43
C VAL A 255 15.07 -19.59 6.36
N SER A 256 16.33 -19.80 6.75
CA SER A 256 17.47 -19.96 5.82
C SER A 256 17.43 -21.31 5.11
N GLU A 257 17.76 -21.29 3.82
CA GLU A 257 17.44 -22.37 2.87
C GLU A 257 18.60 -22.68 1.90
N GLU A 258 19.83 -22.30 2.24
CA GLU A 258 20.97 -22.38 1.32
C GLU A 258 21.18 -23.79 0.73
N ALA A 259 20.99 -24.83 1.55
CA ALA A 259 21.12 -26.23 1.13
C ALA A 259 20.11 -26.65 0.04
N CYS A 260 19.03 -25.87 -0.14
CA CYS A 260 17.92 -26.19 -1.02
C CYS A 260 17.96 -25.43 -2.35
N TYR A 261 18.75 -24.35 -2.45
CA TYR A 261 18.89 -23.53 -3.67
C TYR A 261 19.20 -24.32 -4.95
N PRO A 262 20.05 -25.37 -4.93
CA PRO A 262 20.36 -26.12 -6.14
C PRO A 262 19.14 -26.72 -6.85
N ILE A 263 18.04 -27.01 -6.14
CA ILE A 263 16.78 -27.54 -6.71
C ILE A 263 16.21 -26.56 -7.72
N LEU A 264 16.10 -25.29 -7.32
CA LEU A 264 15.52 -24.23 -8.14
C LEU A 264 16.45 -23.91 -9.31
N ASP A 265 17.77 -23.85 -9.07
CA ASP A 265 18.77 -23.61 -10.11
C ASP A 265 18.69 -24.66 -11.23
N GLN A 266 18.54 -25.95 -10.89
CA GLN A 266 18.38 -27.00 -11.91
C GLN A 266 17.14 -26.76 -12.79
N ILE A 267 16.02 -26.35 -12.19
CA ILE A 267 14.77 -26.09 -12.93
C ILE A 267 14.92 -24.85 -13.82
N ILE A 268 15.50 -23.77 -13.30
CA ILE A 268 15.68 -22.51 -14.03
C ILE A 268 16.61 -22.71 -15.24
N GLU A 269 17.75 -23.38 -15.04
CA GLU A 269 18.78 -23.55 -16.05
C GLU A 269 18.37 -24.55 -17.14
N ASN A 270 17.70 -25.64 -16.76
CA ASN A 270 17.38 -26.73 -17.70
C ASN A 270 15.94 -26.68 -18.21
N GLY A 271 15.02 -26.03 -17.49
CA GLY A 271 13.60 -26.02 -17.84
C GLY A 271 13.28 -25.30 -19.15
N ALA A 272 14.11 -24.32 -19.53
CA ALA A 272 13.95 -23.62 -20.80
C ALA A 272 14.18 -24.55 -22.01
N MET A 273 15.00 -25.59 -21.87
CA MET A 273 15.39 -26.47 -22.99
C MET A 273 14.31 -27.50 -23.34
N ASN A 274 13.36 -27.77 -22.45
CA ASN A 274 12.30 -28.78 -22.68
C ASN A 274 11.09 -28.22 -23.46
N ASN A 275 11.02 -26.91 -23.66
CA ASN A 275 9.97 -26.27 -24.45
C ASN A 275 10.37 -26.31 -25.94
N HIS A 276 9.57 -26.93 -26.82
CA HIS A 276 9.93 -27.18 -28.23
C HIS A 276 10.27 -25.90 -29.03
N HIS A 277 9.77 -24.74 -28.62
CA HIS A 277 10.12 -23.45 -29.23
C HIS A 277 11.51 -22.91 -28.80
N ARG A 278 12.18 -23.54 -27.83
CA ARG A 278 13.30 -22.99 -27.05
C ARG A 278 14.58 -23.83 -27.06
N GLN A 279 14.56 -25.03 -27.66
CA GLN A 279 15.66 -26.00 -27.69
C GLN A 279 17.00 -25.50 -28.26
N ASN A 280 17.04 -24.35 -28.94
CA ASN A 280 18.21 -23.85 -29.66
C ASN A 280 18.79 -22.52 -29.15
N GLN A 281 18.32 -21.97 -28.03
CA GLN A 281 18.78 -20.68 -27.52
C GLN A 281 19.73 -20.84 -26.32
N LYS A 282 21.02 -21.09 -26.60
CA LYS A 282 22.08 -21.11 -25.58
C LYS A 282 22.08 -19.80 -24.77
N GLY A 283 22.26 -19.90 -23.45
CA GLY A 283 22.37 -18.74 -22.56
C GLY A 283 21.02 -18.16 -22.09
N ARG A 284 19.92 -18.91 -22.24
CA ARG A 284 18.60 -18.55 -21.69
C ARG A 284 18.20 -19.47 -20.55
N CYS A 285 17.36 -18.95 -19.67
CA CYS A 285 16.80 -19.66 -18.52
C CYS A 285 15.33 -19.30 -18.34
N VAL A 286 14.61 -20.12 -17.57
CA VAL A 286 13.22 -19.86 -17.20
C VAL A 286 13.16 -18.58 -16.36
N ASN A 287 12.20 -17.71 -16.62
CA ASN A 287 11.93 -16.61 -15.70
C ASN A 287 11.29 -17.18 -14.42
N VAL A 288 11.97 -17.02 -13.29
CA VAL A 288 11.54 -17.60 -12.01
C VAL A 288 10.22 -17.02 -11.48
N TYR A 289 9.82 -15.84 -11.96
CA TYR A 289 8.58 -15.18 -11.56
C TYR A 289 7.39 -15.51 -12.47
N ASP A 290 7.64 -16.01 -13.70
CA ASP A 290 6.61 -16.48 -14.61
C ASP A 290 7.20 -17.50 -15.59
N ILE A 291 6.85 -18.78 -15.43
CA ILE A 291 7.41 -19.87 -16.24
C ILE A 291 7.03 -19.81 -17.73
N ARG A 292 6.03 -18.99 -18.08
CA ARG A 292 5.68 -18.74 -19.48
C ARG A 292 6.70 -17.83 -20.16
N LEU A 293 7.45 -17.06 -19.39
CA LEU A 293 8.52 -16.17 -19.86
C LEU A 293 9.89 -16.85 -19.72
N ASP A 294 10.88 -16.24 -20.35
CA ASP A 294 12.27 -16.62 -20.29
C ASP A 294 13.17 -15.37 -20.31
N ASP A 295 14.40 -15.53 -19.82
CA ASP A 295 15.35 -14.43 -19.66
C ASP A 295 16.76 -14.91 -20.01
N ILE A 296 17.70 -13.96 -20.09
CA ILE A 296 19.12 -14.27 -20.25
C ILE A 296 19.67 -14.83 -18.93
N TYR A 297 20.52 -15.84 -19.03
CA TYR A 297 21.28 -16.32 -17.87
C TYR A 297 22.43 -15.35 -17.55
N PRO A 298 22.71 -15.01 -16.27
CA PRO A 298 22.08 -15.54 -15.04
C PRO A 298 20.94 -14.67 -14.48
N GLU A 299 20.33 -13.78 -15.27
CA GLU A 299 19.27 -12.87 -14.78
C GLU A 299 17.98 -13.64 -14.46
N CYS A 300 17.54 -14.56 -15.34
CA CYS A 300 16.50 -15.56 -15.05
C CYS A 300 15.21 -15.04 -14.39
N GLY A 301 14.81 -13.82 -14.77
CA GLY A 301 13.65 -13.13 -14.20
C GLY A 301 14.01 -11.78 -13.56
N ARG A 302 15.29 -11.53 -13.25
CA ARG A 302 15.75 -10.24 -12.72
C ARG A 302 15.59 -9.08 -13.71
N ASN A 303 15.38 -9.33 -15.00
CA ASN A 303 15.03 -8.27 -15.96
C ASN A 303 13.53 -7.97 -16.04
N TRP A 304 12.70 -8.75 -15.34
CA TRP A 304 11.24 -8.62 -15.34
C TRP A 304 10.75 -7.93 -14.03
N PRO A 305 9.65 -7.16 -14.08
CA PRO A 305 8.94 -6.72 -15.28
C PRO A 305 9.70 -5.62 -16.02
N THR A 306 9.44 -5.49 -17.32
CA THR A 306 10.20 -4.60 -18.20
C THR A 306 10.09 -3.14 -17.76
N GLU A 307 8.91 -2.72 -17.30
CA GLU A 307 8.59 -1.36 -16.87
C GLU A 307 9.37 -0.96 -15.61
N LEU A 308 9.57 -1.90 -14.68
CA LEU A 308 10.36 -1.67 -13.47
C LEU A 308 11.80 -1.32 -13.84
N ARG A 309 12.40 -2.12 -14.72
CA ARG A 309 13.80 -2.01 -15.11
C ARG A 309 14.08 -0.86 -16.07
N LYS A 310 13.18 -0.62 -17.03
CA LYS A 310 13.35 0.43 -18.03
C LYS A 310 12.90 1.81 -17.58
N TYR A 311 11.90 1.90 -16.70
CA TYR A 311 11.26 3.18 -16.38
C TYR A 311 11.34 3.52 -14.89
N ALA A 312 10.71 2.72 -14.02
CA ALA A 312 10.56 3.04 -12.60
C ALA A 312 11.91 3.25 -11.90
N ARG A 313 12.90 2.39 -12.19
CA ARG A 313 14.26 2.50 -11.63
C ARG A 313 14.95 3.82 -11.94
N PHE A 314 14.82 4.30 -13.18
CA PHE A 314 15.44 5.57 -13.57
C PHE A 314 14.65 6.75 -13.07
N TYR A 315 13.32 6.65 -13.10
CA TYR A 315 12.40 7.65 -12.58
C TYR A 315 12.66 7.97 -11.11
N LEU A 316 12.70 6.95 -10.24
CA LEU A 316 12.94 7.10 -8.80
C LEU A 316 14.35 7.63 -8.46
N ARG A 317 15.27 7.64 -9.42
CA ARG A 317 16.63 8.18 -9.25
C ARG A 317 16.79 9.61 -9.78
N ARG A 318 15.73 10.20 -10.36
CA ARG A 318 15.77 11.60 -10.78
C ARG A 318 15.67 12.51 -9.56
N GLN A 319 16.49 13.56 -9.55
CA GLN A 319 16.54 14.49 -8.42
C GLN A 319 15.22 15.24 -8.19
N ASP A 320 14.52 15.61 -9.26
CA ASP A 320 13.22 16.28 -9.15
C ASP A 320 12.17 15.35 -8.53
N VAL A 321 12.11 14.09 -8.96
CA VAL A 321 11.25 13.05 -8.37
C VAL A 321 11.57 12.84 -6.89
N MET A 322 12.86 12.66 -6.55
CA MET A 322 13.28 12.49 -5.16
C MET A 322 12.90 13.68 -4.27
N SER A 323 13.08 14.90 -4.76
CA SER A 323 12.66 16.11 -4.04
C SER A 323 11.15 16.18 -3.88
N SER A 324 10.36 15.79 -4.88
CA SER A 324 8.89 15.71 -4.80
C SER A 324 8.39 14.78 -3.70
N ILE A 325 9.09 13.67 -3.44
CA ILE A 325 8.78 12.70 -2.38
C ILE A 325 9.57 12.96 -1.09
N ASN A 326 10.04 14.19 -0.90
CA ASN A 326 10.73 14.69 0.29
C ASN A 326 12.05 13.98 0.63
N ILE A 327 12.73 13.41 -0.38
CA ILE A 327 14.11 12.92 -0.27
C ILE A 327 15.06 14.03 -0.73
N ASN A 328 15.53 14.81 0.23
CA ASN A 328 16.44 15.94 -0.01
C ASN A 328 17.93 15.60 0.16
N ASP A 329 18.25 14.49 0.83
CA ASP A 329 19.63 14.04 0.95
C ASP A 329 20.10 13.40 -0.37
N LYS A 330 21.08 14.04 -1.01
CA LYS A 330 21.68 13.59 -2.28
C LYS A 330 22.49 12.31 -2.16
N LYS A 331 22.81 11.86 -0.93
CA LYS A 331 23.50 10.59 -0.69
C LYS A 331 22.55 9.40 -0.78
N VAL A 332 21.26 9.62 -0.48
CA VAL A 332 20.24 8.59 -0.61
C VAL A 332 20.02 8.30 -2.10
N ARG A 333 20.00 7.03 -2.47
CA ARG A 333 19.74 6.59 -3.84
C ARG A 333 18.84 5.39 -3.81
N TRP A 334 17.78 5.44 -4.60
CA TRP A 334 16.88 4.31 -4.70
C TRP A 334 17.57 3.11 -5.35
N GLU A 335 17.38 1.94 -4.76
CA GLU A 335 17.66 0.66 -5.36
C GLU A 335 16.45 -0.27 -5.24
N GLU A 336 16.25 -1.11 -6.25
CA GLU A 336 15.12 -2.02 -6.31
C GLU A 336 15.18 -3.06 -5.20
N CYS A 337 16.32 -3.73 -5.06
CA CYS A 337 16.60 -4.68 -3.99
C CYS A 337 18.03 -4.47 -3.48
N SER A 338 18.17 -4.30 -2.16
CA SER A 338 19.46 -4.10 -1.51
C SER A 338 20.16 -5.42 -1.24
N SER A 339 21.28 -5.67 -1.92
CA SER A 339 22.10 -6.85 -1.64
C SER A 339 22.71 -6.82 -0.24
N SER A 340 23.00 -5.63 0.30
CA SER A 340 23.51 -5.48 1.67
C SER A 340 22.48 -5.90 2.71
N VAL A 341 21.22 -5.46 2.56
CA VAL A 341 20.12 -5.93 3.41
C VAL A 341 19.90 -7.43 3.24
N HIS A 342 19.83 -7.91 2.00
CA HIS A 342 19.63 -9.33 1.71
C HIS A 342 20.67 -10.21 2.40
N ASN A 343 21.95 -9.86 2.29
CA ASN A 343 23.04 -10.63 2.89
C ASN A 343 23.10 -10.51 4.41
N ALA A 344 22.71 -9.37 4.97
CA ALA A 344 22.68 -9.17 6.42
C ALA A 344 21.48 -9.89 7.07
N PHE A 345 20.36 -10.03 6.37
CA PHE A 345 19.12 -10.60 6.89
C PHE A 345 19.14 -12.14 6.88
N THR A 346 19.97 -12.74 7.74
CA THR A 346 20.28 -14.17 7.72
C THR A 346 19.18 -15.05 8.33
N VAL A 347 18.42 -14.52 9.29
CA VAL A 347 17.28 -15.19 9.94
C VAL A 347 17.64 -16.59 10.47
N TYR A 348 18.69 -16.66 11.29
CA TYR A 348 19.19 -17.92 11.84
C TYR A 348 18.38 -18.44 13.02
N ASN A 349 17.64 -17.56 13.71
CA ASN A 349 16.95 -17.92 14.95
C ASN A 349 15.43 -17.81 14.84
N SER A 350 14.92 -16.97 13.93
CA SER A 350 13.49 -16.79 13.76
C SER A 350 12.85 -18.06 13.18
N THR A 351 11.69 -18.44 13.73
CA THR A 351 10.90 -19.56 13.21
C THR A 351 10.18 -19.15 11.93
N PRO A 352 10.02 -20.04 10.93
CA PRO A 352 9.18 -19.74 9.79
C PRO A 352 7.75 -19.32 10.18
N SER A 353 7.25 -18.30 9.49
CA SER A 353 5.96 -17.65 9.77
C SER A 353 4.73 -18.56 9.72
N ILE A 354 4.83 -19.74 9.08
CA ILE A 354 3.80 -20.78 9.17
C ILE A 354 3.42 -21.12 10.61
N ALA A 355 4.39 -21.07 11.55
CA ALA A 355 4.14 -21.32 12.97
C ALA A 355 3.25 -20.24 13.63
N LEU A 356 3.18 -19.04 13.05
CA LEU A 356 2.42 -17.91 13.58
C LEU A 356 0.98 -17.90 13.06
N LEU A 357 0.74 -18.43 11.86
CA LEU A 357 -0.57 -18.38 11.19
C LEU A 357 -1.72 -18.97 12.03
N PRO A 358 -1.60 -20.12 12.72
CA PRO A 358 -2.70 -20.67 13.51
C PRO A 358 -3.19 -19.75 14.64
N ASN A 359 -2.29 -18.99 15.26
CA ASN A 359 -2.65 -18.05 16.33
C ASN A 359 -3.20 -16.73 15.77
N LEU A 360 -2.76 -16.31 14.59
CA LEU A 360 -3.32 -15.16 13.88
C LEU A 360 -4.74 -15.46 13.38
N LEU A 361 -4.99 -16.65 12.83
CA LEU A 361 -6.30 -17.10 12.33
C LEU A 361 -7.38 -17.22 13.41
N LYS A 362 -7.00 -17.26 14.70
CA LYS A 362 -7.94 -17.16 15.82
C LYS A 362 -8.49 -15.75 16.02
N GLN A 363 -7.77 -14.73 15.55
CA GLN A 363 -8.02 -13.33 15.85
C GLN A 363 -8.48 -12.53 14.64
N ILE A 364 -7.89 -12.80 13.48
CA ILE A 364 -8.13 -12.05 12.24
C ILE A 364 -8.19 -12.98 11.02
N PRO A 365 -8.95 -12.61 9.97
CA PRO A 365 -8.95 -13.32 8.70
C PRO A 365 -7.64 -13.11 7.92
N ILE A 366 -7.28 -14.12 7.13
CA ILE A 366 -6.09 -14.13 6.28
C ILE A 366 -6.49 -14.60 4.88
N ILE A 367 -6.08 -13.86 3.85
CA ILE A 367 -6.03 -14.33 2.47
C ILE A 367 -4.60 -14.72 2.13
N LEU A 368 -4.43 -15.94 1.67
CA LEU A 368 -3.27 -16.37 0.91
C LEU A 368 -3.68 -16.45 -0.56
N TYR A 369 -2.92 -15.85 -1.46
CA TYR A 369 -3.19 -15.95 -2.89
C TYR A 369 -1.93 -16.27 -3.67
N SER A 370 -2.06 -17.02 -4.76
CA SER A 370 -0.92 -17.41 -5.61
C SER A 370 -1.26 -17.23 -7.07
N GLY A 371 -0.33 -16.70 -7.85
CA GLY A 371 -0.37 -16.81 -9.31
C GLY A 371 -0.01 -18.21 -9.79
N GLN A 372 -0.80 -18.72 -10.75
CA GLN A 372 -0.66 -20.08 -11.28
C GLN A 372 0.71 -20.39 -11.89
N TYR A 373 1.39 -19.40 -12.47
CA TYR A 373 2.64 -19.58 -13.22
C TYR A 373 3.89 -19.06 -12.51
N ASP A 374 3.77 -18.67 -11.25
CA ASP A 374 4.93 -18.38 -10.40
C ASP A 374 5.71 -19.66 -10.09
N LEU A 375 7.02 -19.65 -10.30
CA LEU A 375 7.89 -20.76 -9.92
C LEU A 375 8.44 -20.58 -8.50
N ILE A 376 8.99 -19.41 -8.16
CA ILE A 376 9.74 -19.21 -6.91
C ILE A 376 8.86 -19.40 -5.66
N CYS A 377 7.59 -19.02 -5.73
CA CYS A 377 6.60 -19.22 -4.67
C CYS A 377 5.35 -19.91 -5.23
N ASN A 378 5.57 -20.99 -5.98
CA ASN A 378 4.51 -21.68 -6.72
C ASN A 378 3.33 -22.13 -5.84
N HIS A 379 2.15 -22.13 -6.46
CA HIS A 379 0.89 -22.40 -5.80
C HIS A 379 0.80 -23.77 -5.11
N ARG A 380 1.49 -24.80 -5.64
CA ARG A 380 1.47 -26.15 -5.05
C ARG A 380 2.13 -26.18 -3.68
N GLY A 381 3.15 -25.36 -3.46
CA GLY A 381 3.78 -25.17 -2.15
C GLY A 381 2.81 -24.56 -1.16
N THR A 382 2.09 -23.49 -1.55
CA THR A 382 1.07 -22.85 -0.71
C THR A 382 -0.08 -23.81 -0.39
N GLU A 383 -0.58 -24.55 -1.38
CA GLU A 383 -1.66 -25.53 -1.19
C GLU A 383 -1.22 -26.66 -0.23
N ALA A 384 -0.05 -27.25 -0.44
CA ALA A 384 0.48 -28.31 0.43
C ALA A 384 0.74 -27.81 1.87
N MET A 385 1.21 -26.58 2.02
CA MET A 385 1.35 -25.93 3.33
C MET A 385 0.00 -25.81 4.04
N ILE A 386 -1.04 -25.35 3.35
CA ILE A 386 -2.38 -25.21 3.94
C ILE A 386 -2.92 -26.60 4.31
N ASP A 387 -2.80 -27.58 3.42
CA ASP A 387 -3.26 -28.96 3.63
C ASP A 387 -2.62 -29.60 4.88
N GLY A 388 -1.35 -29.28 5.17
CA GLY A 388 -0.65 -29.74 6.37
C GLY A 388 -0.86 -28.88 7.63
N MET A 389 -1.36 -27.65 7.49
CA MET A 389 -1.53 -26.73 8.61
C MET A 389 -2.77 -27.07 9.44
N THR A 390 -2.64 -27.02 10.76
CA THR A 390 -3.76 -27.16 11.70
C THR A 390 -4.01 -25.83 12.40
N TRP A 391 -5.24 -25.33 12.30
CA TRP A 391 -5.73 -24.14 13.01
C TRP A 391 -7.16 -24.40 13.47
N ASN A 392 -7.73 -23.59 14.38
CA ASN A 392 -9.16 -23.62 14.73
C ASN A 392 -9.83 -25.03 14.71
N ASN A 393 -9.23 -26.02 15.39
CA ASN A 393 -9.71 -27.40 15.55
C ASN A 393 -9.82 -28.27 14.28
N GLY A 394 -8.98 -28.07 13.28
CA GLY A 394 -8.97 -28.90 12.07
C GLY A 394 -7.77 -28.62 11.17
N THR A 395 -7.48 -29.54 10.27
CA THR A 395 -6.30 -29.55 9.40
C THR A 395 -6.70 -29.35 7.95
N GLY A 396 -5.94 -28.55 7.19
CA GLY A 396 -6.31 -28.19 5.83
C GLY A 396 -7.68 -27.49 5.77
N PHE A 397 -8.34 -27.54 4.64
CA PHE A 397 -9.66 -26.92 4.49
C PHE A 397 -10.82 -27.76 5.10
N ASP A 398 -10.56 -28.64 6.06
CA ASP A 398 -11.61 -29.24 6.90
C ASP A 398 -12.37 -28.15 7.71
N PHE A 399 -13.67 -28.32 7.95
CA PHE A 399 -14.48 -27.41 8.77
C PHE A 399 -14.33 -27.63 10.29
N GLY A 400 -13.52 -28.60 10.72
CA GLY A 400 -13.36 -29.06 12.10
C GLY A 400 -14.35 -30.16 12.51
N ASN A 401 -15.08 -30.73 11.55
CA ASN A 401 -16.12 -31.74 11.76
C ASN A 401 -15.98 -32.96 10.84
N GLY A 402 -14.86 -33.09 10.11
CA GLY A 402 -14.63 -34.18 9.16
C GLY A 402 -15.20 -33.94 7.76
N THR A 403 -15.68 -32.72 7.46
CA THR A 403 -16.08 -32.30 6.10
C THR A 403 -15.17 -31.18 5.62
N SER A 404 -14.80 -31.17 4.35
CA SER A 404 -13.90 -30.15 3.77
C SER A 404 -14.65 -29.10 2.97
N SER A 405 -14.18 -27.85 3.03
CA SER A 405 -14.63 -26.79 2.13
C SER A 405 -14.38 -27.21 0.69
N PRO A 406 -15.35 -27.04 -0.22
CA PRO A 406 -15.12 -27.25 -1.64
C PRO A 406 -14.10 -26.23 -2.17
N LYS A 407 -13.35 -26.63 -3.20
CA LYS A 407 -12.52 -25.74 -4.00
C LYS A 407 -13.34 -25.30 -5.20
N ASP A 408 -13.90 -24.09 -5.11
CA ASP A 408 -14.87 -23.59 -6.08
C ASP A 408 -14.21 -22.73 -7.17
N PRO A 409 -14.78 -22.66 -8.37
CA PRO A 409 -14.38 -21.67 -9.37
C PRO A 409 -14.54 -20.26 -8.81
N TRP A 410 -13.47 -19.47 -8.89
CA TRP A 410 -13.52 -18.06 -8.55
C TRP A 410 -13.84 -17.24 -9.81
N ILE A 411 -15.01 -16.60 -9.81
CA ILE A 411 -15.53 -15.86 -10.95
C ILE A 411 -15.39 -14.36 -10.71
N VAL A 412 -14.79 -13.63 -11.65
CA VAL A 412 -14.69 -12.17 -11.63
C VAL A 412 -15.19 -11.64 -12.97
N ASP A 413 -16.11 -10.67 -12.93
CA ASP A 413 -16.73 -10.07 -14.13
C ASP A 413 -17.33 -11.11 -15.09
N GLY A 414 -17.86 -12.22 -14.56
CA GLY A 414 -18.46 -13.31 -15.34
C GLY A 414 -17.46 -14.31 -15.94
N GLU A 415 -16.16 -14.13 -15.72
CA GLU A 415 -15.11 -15.03 -16.22
C GLU A 415 -14.49 -15.85 -15.10
N SER A 416 -14.08 -17.09 -15.42
CA SER A 416 -13.27 -17.90 -14.50
C SER A 416 -11.89 -17.27 -14.29
N ALA A 417 -11.69 -16.67 -13.14
CA ALA A 417 -10.48 -15.97 -12.74
C ALA A 417 -9.51 -16.85 -11.93
N GLY A 418 -9.98 -17.99 -11.43
CA GLY A 418 -9.20 -18.81 -10.53
C GLY A 418 -9.98 -19.88 -9.80
N LEU A 419 -9.42 -20.33 -8.69
CA LEU A 419 -10.09 -21.15 -7.68
C LEU A 419 -10.10 -20.41 -6.35
N ILE A 420 -11.15 -20.60 -5.56
CA ILE A 420 -11.27 -20.07 -4.21
C ILE A 420 -11.66 -21.19 -3.24
N GLN A 421 -11.10 -21.15 -2.05
CA GLN A 421 -11.43 -22.07 -0.97
C GLN A 421 -11.29 -21.36 0.37
N SER A 422 -12.28 -21.49 1.24
CA SER A 422 -12.33 -20.74 2.51
C SER A 422 -12.77 -21.63 3.66
N ALA A 423 -12.00 -21.65 4.74
CA ALA A 423 -12.43 -22.25 6.00
C ALA A 423 -11.82 -21.52 7.19
N ARG A 424 -12.63 -21.30 8.22
CA ARG A 424 -12.17 -20.96 9.58
C ARG A 424 -11.17 -19.79 9.59
N ASN A 425 -11.56 -18.68 8.96
CA ASN A 425 -10.81 -17.42 8.78
C ASN A 425 -9.65 -17.44 7.78
N LEU A 426 -9.32 -18.58 7.16
CA LEU A 426 -8.37 -18.65 6.07
C LEU A 426 -9.13 -18.71 4.73
N THR A 427 -8.72 -17.89 3.78
CA THR A 427 -9.15 -17.98 2.38
C THR A 427 -7.93 -18.15 1.49
N TYR A 428 -7.98 -19.10 0.58
CA TYR A 428 -6.99 -19.32 -0.46
C TYR A 428 -7.58 -18.99 -1.83
N ILE A 429 -6.83 -18.26 -2.66
CA ILE A 429 -7.20 -17.93 -4.03
C ILE A 429 -6.04 -18.28 -4.98
N LEU A 430 -6.28 -19.18 -5.93
CA LEU A 430 -5.37 -19.44 -7.05
C LEU A 430 -5.78 -18.56 -8.22
N PHE A 431 -4.95 -17.59 -8.59
CA PHE A 431 -5.16 -16.73 -9.76
C PHE A 431 -4.71 -17.45 -11.02
N TYR A 432 -5.66 -17.76 -11.91
CA TYR A 432 -5.33 -18.34 -13.20
C TYR A 432 -4.56 -17.35 -14.06
N ASN A 433 -3.58 -17.88 -14.78
CA ASN A 433 -2.73 -17.14 -15.71
C ASN A 433 -1.89 -16.00 -15.10
N ALA A 434 -1.72 -15.95 -13.78
CA ALA A 434 -0.94 -14.91 -13.11
C ALA A 434 0.49 -15.38 -12.75
N SER A 435 1.41 -14.44 -12.69
CA SER A 435 2.83 -14.57 -12.31
C SER A 435 3.02 -14.46 -10.79
N HIS A 436 4.26 -14.24 -10.36
CA HIS A 436 4.63 -13.85 -9.00
C HIS A 436 3.94 -12.56 -8.54
N MET A 437 3.85 -11.55 -9.43
CA MET A 437 3.22 -10.26 -9.14
C MET A 437 1.78 -10.26 -9.65
N VAL A 438 0.88 -10.95 -8.94
CA VAL A 438 -0.53 -11.08 -9.35
C VAL A 438 -1.21 -9.74 -9.69
N PRO A 439 -1.03 -8.65 -8.93
CA PRO A 439 -1.64 -7.36 -9.28
C PRO A 439 -1.02 -6.68 -10.50
N TYR A 440 0.19 -7.07 -10.91
CA TYR A 440 0.77 -6.63 -12.19
C TYR A 440 0.01 -7.27 -13.37
N ASP A 441 -0.22 -8.59 -13.34
CA ASP A 441 -0.90 -9.29 -14.44
C ASP A 441 -2.41 -8.99 -14.51
N TYR A 442 -3.08 -8.97 -13.35
CA TYR A 442 -4.52 -8.82 -13.25
C TYR A 442 -4.94 -7.80 -12.19
N PRO A 443 -4.70 -6.49 -12.45
CA PRO A 443 -4.94 -5.43 -11.47
C PRO A 443 -6.41 -5.35 -11.03
N ARG A 444 -7.37 -5.50 -11.97
CA ARG A 444 -8.80 -5.50 -11.63
C ARG A 444 -9.23 -6.69 -10.78
N ARG A 445 -8.69 -7.89 -11.07
CA ARG A 445 -9.00 -9.11 -10.30
C ARG A 445 -8.43 -9.04 -8.90
N SER A 446 -7.19 -8.55 -8.75
CA SER A 446 -6.57 -8.38 -7.43
C SER A 446 -7.32 -7.36 -6.57
N ARG A 447 -7.80 -6.25 -7.16
CA ARG A 447 -8.66 -5.30 -6.46
C ARG A 447 -10.00 -5.92 -6.07
N PHE A 448 -10.63 -6.69 -6.96
CA PHE A 448 -11.88 -7.38 -6.63
C PHE A 448 -11.71 -8.28 -5.40
N MET A 449 -10.62 -9.04 -5.33
CA MET A 449 -10.25 -9.80 -4.13
C MET A 449 -10.16 -8.91 -2.88
N LEU A 450 -9.45 -7.78 -2.95
CA LEU A 450 -9.39 -6.83 -1.81
C LEU A 450 -10.79 -6.37 -1.39
N HIS A 451 -11.64 -5.98 -2.35
CA HIS A 451 -12.98 -5.48 -2.07
C HIS A 451 -13.86 -6.52 -1.38
N GLN A 452 -13.79 -7.79 -1.81
CA GLN A 452 -14.47 -8.88 -1.13
C GLN A 452 -13.94 -9.07 0.29
N PHE A 453 -12.62 -9.00 0.47
CA PHE A 453 -11.99 -9.19 1.77
C PHE A 453 -12.37 -8.12 2.79
N ILE A 454 -12.34 -6.85 2.39
CA ILE A 454 -12.69 -5.72 3.25
C ILE A 454 -14.21 -5.52 3.39
N GLN A 455 -15.00 -6.41 2.78
CA GLN A 455 -16.46 -6.39 2.73
C GLN A 455 -16.98 -5.01 2.30
N LEU A 456 -16.44 -4.50 1.19
CA LEU A 456 -16.79 -3.20 0.68
C LEU A 456 -18.27 -3.20 0.24
N ASP A 457 -19.10 -2.45 0.94
CA ASP A 457 -20.48 -2.21 0.51
C ASP A 457 -20.49 -1.11 -0.55
N LEU A 458 -20.63 -1.51 -1.82
CA LEU A 458 -20.74 -0.58 -2.94
C LEU A 458 -22.18 -0.09 -3.14
N ILE A 459 -23.19 -0.75 -2.56
CA ILE A 459 -24.61 -0.39 -2.75
C ILE A 459 -24.93 0.94 -2.06
N SER A 460 -24.16 1.30 -1.03
CA SER A 460 -24.23 2.59 -0.35
C SER A 460 -23.55 3.75 -1.11
N PHE A 461 -22.95 3.50 -2.28
CA PHE A 461 -22.36 4.54 -3.13
C PHE A 461 -22.97 4.52 -4.53
N PRO A 462 -23.37 5.69 -5.08
CA PRO A 462 -23.93 5.75 -6.42
C PRO A 462 -22.94 5.21 -7.44
N ASP A 463 -23.44 4.46 -8.42
CA ASP A 463 -22.64 3.84 -9.49
C ASP A 463 -21.76 4.87 -10.24
N THR A 464 -20.71 4.42 -10.93
CA THR A 464 -19.71 5.26 -11.61
C THR A 464 -20.30 6.34 -12.54
N THR A 465 -21.44 6.05 -13.17
CA THR A 465 -22.23 6.99 -13.97
C THR A 465 -22.77 8.15 -13.12
N THR A 466 -23.23 7.83 -11.92
CA THR A 466 -23.75 8.81 -10.95
C THR A 466 -22.61 9.60 -10.30
N ILE A 467 -21.44 8.99 -10.06
CA ILE A 467 -20.24 9.71 -9.59
C ILE A 467 -19.77 10.71 -10.64
N LYS A 468 -19.72 10.35 -11.93
CA LYS A 468 -19.43 11.31 -13.02
C LYS A 468 -20.43 12.46 -13.04
N ASN A 469 -21.72 12.17 -12.86
CA ASN A 469 -22.75 13.21 -12.81
C ASN A 469 -22.60 14.12 -11.56
N ILE A 470 -22.15 13.57 -10.43
CA ILE A 470 -21.86 14.33 -9.20
C ILE A 470 -20.59 15.18 -9.37
N GLU A 471 -19.54 14.65 -9.99
CA GLU A 471 -18.31 15.39 -10.32
C GLU A 471 -18.59 16.54 -11.30
N GLU A 472 -19.40 16.31 -12.33
CA GLU A 472 -19.85 17.36 -13.23
C GLU A 472 -20.71 18.40 -12.51
N SER A 473 -21.62 17.98 -11.63
CA SER A 473 -22.46 18.87 -10.82
C SER A 473 -21.63 19.72 -9.84
N THR A 474 -20.64 19.13 -9.16
CA THR A 474 -19.72 19.85 -8.26
C THR A 474 -18.78 20.80 -9.01
N ARG A 475 -18.32 20.40 -10.21
CA ARG A 475 -17.57 21.29 -11.10
C ARG A 475 -18.43 22.47 -11.55
N LEU A 476 -19.70 22.25 -11.86
CA LEU A 476 -20.65 23.30 -12.22
C LEU A 476 -20.89 24.26 -11.05
N THR A 477 -21.09 23.75 -9.82
CA THR A 477 -21.26 24.60 -8.63
C THR A 477 -20.03 25.43 -8.31
N ARG A 478 -18.81 24.89 -8.48
CA ARG A 478 -17.57 25.68 -8.37
C ARG A 478 -17.49 26.81 -9.39
N HIS A 479 -17.86 26.55 -10.64
CA HIS A 479 -17.89 27.60 -11.68
C HIS A 479 -18.91 28.68 -11.35
N VAL A 480 -20.11 28.30 -10.89
CA VAL A 480 -21.14 29.25 -10.45
C VAL A 480 -20.66 30.09 -9.27
N ALA A 481 -20.02 29.48 -8.27
CA ALA A 481 -19.46 30.21 -7.12
C ALA A 481 -18.38 31.22 -7.53
N ILE A 482 -17.52 30.88 -8.48
CA ILE A 482 -16.50 31.78 -9.04
C ILE A 482 -17.16 32.95 -9.78
N ILE A 483 -18.19 32.67 -10.60
CA ILE A 483 -18.94 33.71 -11.32
C ILE A 483 -19.63 34.66 -10.34
N VAL A 484 -20.28 34.13 -9.30
CA VAL A 484 -20.92 34.94 -8.25
C VAL A 484 -19.89 35.82 -7.54
N LEU A 485 -18.71 35.29 -7.21
CA LEU A 485 -17.63 36.06 -6.59
C LEU A 485 -17.15 37.20 -7.50
N ILE A 486 -16.97 36.94 -8.79
CA ILE A 486 -16.59 37.95 -9.78
C ILE A 486 -17.66 39.05 -9.87
N VAL A 487 -18.95 38.67 -9.93
CA VAL A 487 -20.06 39.63 -9.96
C VAL A 487 -20.09 40.50 -8.70
N ILE A 488 -19.87 39.92 -7.51
CA ILE A 488 -19.78 40.68 -6.26
C ILE A 488 -18.61 41.68 -6.32
N ILE A 489 -17.44 41.26 -6.79
CA ILE A 489 -16.27 42.15 -6.92
C ILE A 489 -16.56 43.30 -7.88
N VAL A 490 -17.21 43.04 -9.02
CA VAL A 490 -17.59 44.07 -10.00
C VAL A 490 -18.61 45.05 -9.42
N ILE A 491 -19.62 44.56 -8.68
CA ILE A 491 -20.60 45.42 -8.01
C ILE A 491 -19.91 46.30 -6.96
N LEU A 492 -18.98 45.74 -6.17
CA LEU A 492 -18.21 46.51 -5.18
C LEU A 492 -17.32 47.58 -5.85
N ALA A 493 -16.70 47.26 -6.98
CA ALA A 493 -15.91 48.22 -7.74
C ALA A 493 -16.78 49.35 -8.34
N LEU A 494 -17.94 49.02 -8.92
CA LEU A 494 -18.87 49.99 -9.48
C LEU A 494 -19.50 50.88 -8.40
N THR A 495 -19.88 50.30 -7.26
CA THR A 495 -20.39 51.08 -6.12
C THR A 495 -19.32 51.98 -5.51
N GLY A 496 -18.07 51.51 -5.43
CA GLY A 496 -16.91 52.33 -5.06
C GLY A 496 -16.65 53.48 -6.03
N LEU A 497 -16.75 53.24 -7.34
CA LEU A 497 -16.63 54.26 -8.39
C LEU A 497 -17.76 55.29 -8.31
N ILE A 498 -19.01 54.85 -8.17
CA ILE A 498 -20.17 55.73 -7.99
C ILE A 498 -19.97 56.59 -6.73
N TRP A 499 -19.55 55.97 -5.62
CA TRP A 499 -19.27 56.69 -4.38
C TRP A 499 -18.15 57.74 -4.57
N PHE A 500 -17.07 57.39 -5.27
CA PHE A 500 -15.97 58.31 -5.60
C PHE A 500 -16.44 59.50 -6.44
N PHE A 501 -17.25 59.28 -7.48
CA PHE A 501 -17.76 60.35 -8.34
C PHE A 501 -18.83 61.21 -7.67
N VAL A 502 -19.71 60.62 -6.85
CA VAL A 502 -20.74 61.35 -6.10
C VAL A 502 -20.09 62.20 -4.99
N TYR A 503 -19.11 61.65 -4.27
CA TYR A 503 -18.36 62.36 -3.23
C TYR A 503 -17.55 63.53 -3.81
N LYS A 504 -16.92 63.33 -4.98
CA LYS A 504 -16.17 64.40 -5.68
C LYS A 504 -17.07 65.51 -6.22
N ARG A 505 -18.34 65.21 -6.54
CA ARG A 505 -19.26 66.17 -7.18
C ARG A 505 -20.19 66.89 -6.20
N TYR A 506 -20.43 66.35 -5.01
CA TYR A 506 -21.33 66.94 -3.99
C TYR A 506 -20.82 66.75 -2.54
N PRO A 507 -19.78 67.48 -2.10
CA PRO A 507 -19.15 67.28 -0.79
C PRO A 507 -20.00 67.69 0.42
N THR A 508 -21.13 68.39 0.25
CA THR A 508 -21.88 69.01 1.36
C THR A 508 -23.27 68.41 1.64
N LYS A 509 -23.67 67.32 0.98
CA LYS A 509 -24.97 66.67 1.26
C LYS A 509 -24.91 65.15 1.17
N VAL A 510 -24.36 64.48 2.18
CA VAL A 510 -24.59 63.05 2.40
C VAL A 510 -24.78 62.77 3.90
N PRO A 511 -25.80 62.01 4.32
CA PRO A 511 -26.02 61.66 5.73
C PRO A 511 -24.85 60.84 6.27
N THR A 512 -24.52 61.03 7.55
CA THR A 512 -23.43 60.29 8.22
C THR A 512 -23.65 58.77 8.16
N LEU A 513 -22.56 58.03 7.95
CA LEU A 513 -22.44 56.56 7.79
C LEU A 513 -23.27 55.75 8.83
N PHE A 514 -23.53 56.34 10.00
CA PHE A 514 -24.35 55.79 11.07
C PHE A 514 -25.83 55.55 10.70
N SER A 515 -26.40 56.37 9.81
CA SER A 515 -27.82 56.26 9.42
C SER A 515 -28.08 55.07 8.47
N ILE A 516 -27.12 54.76 7.60
CA ILE A 516 -27.21 53.63 6.64
C ILE A 516 -26.96 52.28 7.34
N ILE A 517 -26.02 52.22 8.29
CA ILE A 517 -25.74 51.01 9.09
C ILE A 517 -26.97 50.59 9.90
N ARG A 518 -27.80 51.55 10.36
CA ARG A 518 -29.04 51.28 11.11
C ARG A 518 -30.15 50.66 10.24
N VAL A 519 -30.22 51.05 8.96
CA VAL A 519 -31.17 50.49 7.98
C VAL A 519 -30.72 49.12 7.46
N LEU A 520 -29.40 48.90 7.32
CA LEU A 520 -28.87 47.59 6.93
C LEU A 520 -29.02 46.55 8.04
N ARG A 521 -28.78 46.92 9.33
CA ARG A 521 -29.01 46.03 10.49
C ARG A 521 -30.47 45.60 10.67
N THR A 522 -31.43 46.42 10.25
CA THR A 522 -32.86 46.06 10.32
C THR A 522 -33.28 45.15 9.16
N LYS A 523 -32.63 45.23 7.99
CA LYS A 523 -32.88 44.31 6.87
C LYS A 523 -32.22 42.94 7.02
N THR A 524 -31.01 42.83 7.57
CA THR A 524 -30.36 41.53 7.82
C THR A 524 -31.10 40.72 8.89
N ARG A 525 -31.65 41.39 9.92
CA ARG A 525 -32.45 40.71 10.96
C ARG A 525 -33.76 40.12 10.42
N ASN A 526 -34.36 40.74 9.39
CA ASN A 526 -35.55 40.21 8.72
C ASN A 526 -35.22 39.05 7.75
N ALA A 527 -34.01 39.02 7.18
CA ALA A 527 -33.56 37.93 6.31
C ALA A 527 -33.21 36.66 7.11
N GLU A 528 -32.57 36.79 8.27
CA GLU A 528 -32.32 35.67 9.19
C GLU A 528 -33.63 35.05 9.71
N GLN A 529 -34.66 35.87 9.92
CA GLN A 529 -35.98 35.41 10.35
C GLN A 529 -36.76 34.69 9.23
N GLN A 530 -36.55 35.06 7.96
CA GLN A 530 -37.10 34.32 6.80
C GLN A 530 -36.36 33.01 6.52
N GLN A 531 -35.05 32.96 6.74
CA GLN A 531 -34.24 31.75 6.57
C GLN A 531 -34.55 30.71 7.67
N SER A 532 -34.79 31.15 8.91
CA SER A 532 -35.28 30.31 10.02
C SER A 532 -36.65 29.67 9.74
N VAL A 533 -37.58 30.38 9.07
CA VAL A 533 -38.90 29.88 8.69
C VAL A 533 -38.83 28.91 7.49
N MET A 534 -37.82 29.04 6.64
CA MET A 534 -37.59 28.10 5.53
C MET A 534 -36.99 26.77 6.01
N TYR A 535 -36.09 26.81 7.00
CA TYR A 535 -35.53 25.60 7.63
C TYR A 535 -36.55 24.83 8.49
N SER A 536 -37.51 25.51 9.12
CA SER A 536 -38.57 24.82 9.88
C SER A 536 -39.57 24.08 8.98
N ARG A 537 -39.84 24.58 7.76
CA ARG A 537 -40.74 23.93 6.79
C ARG A 537 -40.13 22.72 6.07
N LEU A 538 -38.81 22.58 6.07
CA LEU A 538 -38.11 21.42 5.49
C LEU A 538 -38.03 20.23 6.47
N ASN A 539 -38.18 20.47 7.78
CA ASN A 539 -38.23 19.41 8.79
C ASN A 539 -39.63 18.78 8.98
N ASP A 540 -40.70 19.41 8.48
CA ASP A 540 -42.08 18.91 8.59
C ASP A 540 -42.50 17.97 7.46
N SER A 541 -41.62 17.72 6.47
CA SER A 541 -41.84 16.70 5.43
C SER A 541 -41.07 15.41 5.73
N ASN A 542 -41.44 14.75 6.84
CA ASN A 542 -41.17 13.32 7.01
C ASN A 542 -42.00 12.56 5.97
N ILE A 543 -41.34 12.05 4.93
CA ILE A 543 -41.92 11.06 4.04
C ILE A 543 -41.85 9.72 4.76
N ASP A 544 -43.02 9.21 5.14
CA ASP A 544 -43.23 7.83 5.56
C ASP A 544 -42.61 6.86 4.54
N LEU A 545 -41.62 6.07 4.98
CA LEU A 545 -41.18 4.88 4.27
C LEU A 545 -41.78 3.66 4.96
N HIS A 546 -42.85 3.17 4.34
CA HIS A 546 -43.43 1.87 4.62
C HIS A 546 -42.35 0.77 4.52
N VAL A 547 -42.19 0.06 5.62
CA VAL A 547 -41.62 -1.29 5.66
C VAL A 547 -42.52 -2.20 4.82
N VAL A 548 -41.96 -2.84 3.79
CA VAL A 548 -42.57 -3.99 3.14
C VAL A 548 -41.64 -5.17 3.37
N ASP A 549 -42.12 -6.08 4.22
CA ASP A 549 -41.59 -7.43 4.36
C ASP A 549 -41.61 -8.16 3.01
N SER A 550 -40.55 -8.90 2.72
CA SER A 550 -40.57 -9.96 1.73
C SER A 550 -39.94 -11.22 2.31
N GLU A 551 -40.71 -11.92 3.13
CA GLU A 551 -40.69 -13.37 3.16
C GLU A 551 -41.20 -13.91 1.81
N ASN A 552 -40.65 -15.05 1.40
CA ASN A 552 -41.13 -15.96 0.35
C ASN A 552 -40.88 -15.56 -1.12
N PHE A 553 -39.79 -16.08 -1.69
CA PHE A 553 -39.88 -16.80 -2.97
C PHE A 553 -39.03 -18.09 -2.90
N VAL A 554 -39.69 -19.15 -3.38
CA VAL A 554 -39.32 -20.58 -3.42
C VAL A 554 -38.08 -20.87 -4.25
#